data_AF-A0A3C0BPZ1-F1
#
_entry.id   AF-A0A3C0BPZ1-F1
#
_cell.length_a   1.000
_cell.length_b   1.000
_cell.length_c   1.000
_cell.angle_alpha   90.00
_cell.angle_beta   90.00
_cell.angle_gamma   90.00
#
_symmetry.space_group_name_H-M   'P 1'
#
loop_
_entity.id
_entity.type
_entity.pdbx_description
1 polymer ?
#
loop_
_entity_poly.entity_id
_entity_poly.type
_entity_poly.pdbx_seq_one_letter_code
_entity_poly.pdbx_strand_id
1 'polypeptide(L)' 'MNTNTLEFRFAVRKDIPLILKFIKALAQYEKMEQEVVATEQLLEEWIFDKGKAEVLFAVTGGREVGFALFF' A
#
# COMPACT_ATOMS: atom_id res chain seq x y z
N MET A 1 -14.27 7.95 25.51
CA MET A 1 -13.27 7.30 24.64
C MET A 1 -13.62 7.69 23.22
N ASN A 2 -12.73 8.35 22.47
CA ASN A 2 -12.95 8.57 21.05
C ASN A 2 -12.75 7.22 20.36
N THR A 3 -13.84 6.57 19.97
CA THR A 3 -13.78 5.35 19.15
C THR A 3 -13.35 5.75 17.75
N ASN A 4 -12.04 5.75 17.51
CA ASN A 4 -11.52 5.84 16.16
C ASN A 4 -11.87 4.53 15.45
N THR A 5 -12.95 4.55 14.66
CA THR A 5 -13.36 3.39 13.86
C THR A 5 -12.23 3.04 12.88
N LEU A 6 -11.89 1.76 12.84
CA LEU A 6 -10.99 1.20 11.83
C LEU A 6 -11.84 0.68 10.69
N GLU A 7 -11.59 1.19 9.50
CA GLU A 7 -12.24 0.77 8.26
C GLU A 7 -11.20 0.15 7.32
N PHE A 8 -11.67 -0.65 6.36
CA PHE A 8 -10.83 -1.24 5.34
C PHE A 8 -11.36 -0.88 3.95
N ARG A 9 -10.44 -0.56 3.03
CA ARG A 9 -10.77 -0.33 1.63
C ARG A 9 -9.71 -0.92 0.72
N PHE A 10 -10.12 -1.45 -0.42
CA PHE A 10 -9.18 -1.81 -1.47
C PHE A 10 -8.54 -0.55 -2.07
N ALA A 11 -7.30 -0.69 -2.50
CA ALA A 11 -6.61 0.34 -3.25
C ALA A 11 -7.24 0.52 -4.63
N VAL A 12 -7.16 1.75 -5.13
CA VAL A 12 -7.49 2.10 -6.50
C VAL A 12 -6.26 2.68 -7.20
N ARG A 13 -6.26 2.78 -8.53
CA ARG A 13 -5.07 3.23 -9.31
C ARG A 13 -4.44 4.53 -8.78
N LYS A 14 -5.24 5.49 -8.33
CA LYS A 14 -4.74 6.76 -7.75
C LYS A 14 -3.90 6.59 -6.47
N ASP A 15 -3.97 5.43 -5.81
CA ASP A 15 -3.25 5.16 -4.57
C ASP A 15 -1.83 4.62 -4.83
N ILE A 16 -1.42 4.36 -6.08
CA ILE A 16 -0.10 3.81 -6.42
C ILE A 16 1.06 4.56 -5.73
N PRO A 17 1.11 5.92 -5.73
CA PRO A 17 2.18 6.63 -5.04
C PRO A 17 2.21 6.37 -3.53
N LEU A 18 1.04 6.19 -2.91
CA LEU A 18 0.91 5.88 -1.49
C LEU A 18 1.35 4.43 -1.18
N ILE A 19 1.00 3.48 -2.04
CA ILE A 19 1.46 2.09 -1.94
C ILE A 19 2.99 2.04 -1.99
N LEU A 20 3.59 2.71 -2.98
CA LEU A 20 5.05 2.76 -3.12
C LEU A 20 5.71 3.39 -1.89
N LYS A 21 5.12 4.46 -1.34
CA LYS A 21 5.59 5.09 -0.10
C LYS A 21 5.57 4.11 1.06
N PHE A 22 4.50 3.34 1.24
CA PHE A 22 4.42 2.35 2.32
C PHE A 22 5.43 1.21 2.15
N ILE A 23 5.62 0.70 0.92
CA ILE A 23 6.64 -0.31 0.62
C ILE A 23 8.03 0.21 0.98
N LYS A 24 8.38 1.44 0.58
CA LYS A 24 9.67 2.06 0.91
C LYS A 24 9.85 2.27 2.41
N ALA A 25 8.80 2.71 3.11
CA ALA A 25 8.85 2.90 4.55
C ALA A 25 9.04 1.58 5.30
N LEU A 26 8.40 0.49 4.83
CA LEU A 26 8.60 -0.84 5.39
C LEU A 26 10.03 -1.34 5.15
N ALA A 27 10.53 -1.22 3.92
CA ALA A 27 11.91 -1.58 3.60
C ALA A 27 12.93 -0.77 4.42
N GLN A 28 12.65 0.51 4.68
CA GLN A 28 13.48 1.33 5.57
C GLN A 28 13.49 0.81 7.00
N TYR A 29 12.34 0.43 7.53
CA TYR A 29 12.26 -0.17 8.85
C TYR A 29 13.04 -1.49 8.94
N GLU A 30 13.02 -2.29 7.87
CA GLU A 30 13.71 -3.58 7.77
C GLU A 30 15.19 -3.47 7.34
N LYS A 31 15.69 -2.27 7.03
CA LYS A 31 17.05 -2.01 6.50
C LYS A 31 17.32 -2.72 5.16
N MET A 32 16.29 -2.79 4.32
CA MET A 32 16.27 -3.44 3.01
C MET A 32 15.92 -2.44 1.89
N GLU A 33 16.20 -1.16 2.06
CA GLU A 33 15.82 -0.10 1.11
C GLU A 33 16.37 -0.34 -0.30
N GLN A 34 17.56 -0.93 -0.39
CA GLN A 34 18.23 -1.24 -1.66
C GLN A 34 17.59 -2.41 -2.41
N GLU A 35 16.78 -3.23 -1.73
CA GLU A 35 16.06 -4.36 -2.32
C GLU A 35 14.71 -3.93 -2.93
N VAL A 36 14.30 -2.67 -2.75
CA VAL A 36 13.06 -2.15 -3.31
C VAL A 36 13.23 -1.87 -4.80
N VAL A 37 12.83 -2.84 -5.63
CA VAL A 37 12.77 -2.70 -7.09
C VAL A 37 11.44 -2.14 -7.61
N ALA A 38 10.45 -1.97 -6.73
CA ALA A 38 9.12 -1.50 -7.10
C ALA A 38 9.16 -0.05 -7.63
N THR A 39 8.54 0.16 -8.78
CA THR A 39 8.24 1.49 -9.36
C THR A 39 6.73 1.68 -9.45
N GLU A 40 6.28 2.92 -9.66
CA GLU A 40 4.85 3.19 -9.86
C GLU A 40 4.30 2.44 -11.07
N GLN A 41 5.06 2.37 -12.17
CA GLN A 41 4.65 1.63 -13.37
C GLN A 41 4.52 0.12 -13.11
N LEU A 42 5.47 -0.47 -12.39
CA LEU A 42 5.40 -1.89 -12.03
C LEU A 42 4.20 -2.17 -11.12
N LEU A 43 3.96 -1.31 -10.13
CA LEU A 43 2.81 -1.45 -9.24
C LEU A 43 1.49 -1.34 -10.01
N GLU A 44 1.39 -0.39 -10.96
CA GLU A 44 0.20 -0.28 -11.83
C GLU A 44 -0.05 -1.56 -12.62
N GLU A 45 0.99 -2.07 -13.29
CA GLU A 45 0.90 -3.24 -14.14
C GLU A 45 0.48 -4.48 -13.35
N TRP A 46 1.12 -4.74 -12.21
CA TRP A 46 0.88 -5.96 -11.44
C TRP A 46 -0.43 -5.94 -10.65
N ILE A 47 -0.78 -4.79 -10.06
CA ILE A 47 -1.97 -4.68 -9.21
C ILE A 47 -3.23 -4.51 -10.07
N PHE A 48 -3.18 -3.66 -11.10
CA PHE A 48 -4.41 -3.25 -11.80
C PHE A 48 -4.53 -3.77 -13.24
N ASP A 49 -3.44 -3.92 -13.98
CA ASP A 49 -3.53 -4.39 -15.38
C ASP A 49 -3.54 -5.92 -15.46
N LYS A 50 -2.67 -6.58 -14.71
CA LYS A 50 -2.57 -8.03 -14.63
C LYS A 50 -3.46 -8.63 -13.54
N GLY A 51 -3.88 -7.83 -12.55
CA GLY A 51 -4.70 -8.27 -11.42
C GLY A 51 -4.08 -9.46 -10.66
N LYS A 52 -2.75 -9.46 -10.51
CA LYS A 52 -2.01 -10.53 -9.84
C LYS A 52 -1.72 -10.24 -8.38
N ALA A 53 -1.86 -8.98 -7.98
CA ALA A 53 -1.70 -8.53 -6.60
C ALA A 53 -2.87 -7.63 -6.23
N GLU A 54 -3.23 -7.63 -4.96
CA GLU A 54 -4.23 -6.74 -4.40
C GLU A 54 -3.65 -6.00 -3.19
N VAL A 55 -4.16 -4.78 -2.96
CA VAL A 55 -3.76 -3.98 -1.81
C VAL A 55 -4.99 -3.58 -1.01
N LEU A 56 -4.95 -3.85 0.29
CA LEU A 56 -5.97 -3.44 1.26
C LEU A 56 -5.38 -2.37 2.19
N PHE A 57 -6.04 -1.23 2.32
CA PHE A 57 -5.69 -0.21 3.30
C PHE A 57 -6.51 -0.34 4.57
N ALA A 58 -5.85 -0.14 5.70
CA ALA A 58 -6.48 0.15 6.98
C ALA A 58 -6.63 1.67 7.11
N VAL A 59 -7.85 2.14 7.35
CA VAL A 59 -8.22 3.57 7.39
C VAL A 59 -8.76 3.94 8.76
N THR A 60 -8.25 5.01 9.35
CA THR A 60 -8.83 5.58 10.58
C THR A 60 -8.80 7.10 10.51
N GLY A 61 -9.89 7.76 10.91
CA GLY A 61 -10.02 9.22 10.83
C GLY A 61 -9.82 9.78 9.41
N GLY A 62 -10.21 9.02 8.38
CA GLY A 62 -10.04 9.39 6.98
C GLY A 62 -8.60 9.33 6.45
N ARG A 63 -7.69 8.66 7.17
CA ARG A 63 -6.29 8.48 6.77
C ARG A 63 -5.93 7.00 6.67
N GLU A 64 -5.23 6.63 5.62
CA GLU A 64 -4.60 5.33 5.47
C GLU A 64 -3.44 5.21 6.46
N VAL A 65 -3.60 4.32 7.45
CA VAL A 65 -2.63 4.12 8.54
C VAL A 65 -1.86 2.81 8.41
N GLY A 66 -2.27 1.94 7.50
CA GLY A 66 -1.58 0.69 7.20
C GLY A 66 -2.04 0.11 5.87
N PHE A 67 -1.28 -0.84 5.36
CA PHE A 67 -1.57 -1.54 4.12
C PHE A 67 -1.20 -3.02 4.21
N ALA A 68 -1.84 -3.84 3.40
CA ALA A 68 -1.45 -5.22 3.14
C ALA A 68 -1.43 -5.42 1.62
N LEU A 69 -0.33 -5.96 1.09
CA LEU A 69 -0.18 -6.35 -0.31
C LEU A 69 -0.10 -7.89 -0.37
N PHE A 70 -0.94 -8.52 -1.17
CA PHE A 70 -1.07 -9.99 -1.26
C PHE A 70 -1.39 -10.45 -2.70
N PHE A 71 -1.29 -11.76 -2.96
CA PHE A 71 -1.40 -12.40 -4.29
C PHE A 71 -2.27 -13.66 -4.22
#